data_AF-W0JXY0-F1
#
_entry.id   AF-W0JXY0-F1
#
_cell.length_a   1.000
_cell.length_b   1.000
_cell.length_c   1.000
_cell.angle_alpha   90.00
_cell.angle_beta   90.00
_cell.angle_gamma   90.00
#
_symmetry.space_group_name_H-M   'P 1'
#
loop_
_entity.id
_entity.type
_entity.pdbx_description
1 polymer ?
#
loop_
_entity_poly.entity_id
_entity_poly.type
_entity_poly.pdbx_seq_one_letter_code
_entity_poly.pdbx_strand_id
1 'polypeptide(L)'
;MPVEFPPSEDDADLERVVTVLDDAACRKILSTLEEPMSANEIAAAAELPLSTTYKKLDLLSEASLVRETAAIRPDRHRTSRYVADFTEIAIDLDEERTLQVSIDRSNSRKTDIWAEIAADFSQ
;
A
#
# COMPACT_ATOMS: atom_id res chain seq x y z
N MET A 1 29.67 -13.75 -18.23
CA MET A 1 28.95 -12.75 -17.43
C MET A 1 27.53 -13.26 -17.28
N PRO A 2 26.97 -13.37 -16.07
CA PRO A 2 25.55 -13.64 -15.95
C PRO A 2 24.79 -12.46 -16.55
N VAL A 3 23.80 -12.75 -17.38
CA VAL A 3 22.84 -11.77 -17.86
C VAL A 3 21.96 -11.40 -16.68
N GLU A 4 22.18 -10.22 -16.09
CA GLU A 4 21.18 -9.58 -15.25
C GLU A 4 20.05 -9.15 -16.19
N PHE A 5 18.94 -9.88 -16.15
CA PHE A 5 17.71 -9.41 -16.75
C PHE A 5 17.19 -8.27 -15.89
N PRO A 6 16.75 -7.15 -16.48
CA PRO A 6 16.05 -6.14 -15.72
C PRO A 6 14.86 -6.80 -15.02
N PRO A 7 14.52 -6.40 -13.79
CA PRO A 7 13.36 -6.91 -13.08
C PRO A 7 12.14 -6.78 -13.98
N SER A 8 11.29 -7.81 -13.98
CA SER A 8 9.98 -7.73 -14.61
C SER A 8 9.16 -6.60 -13.98
N GLU A 9 8.08 -6.14 -14.64
CA GLU A 9 7.19 -5.14 -14.04
C GLU A 9 6.66 -5.62 -12.67
N ASP A 10 6.39 -6.92 -12.54
CA ASP A 10 5.95 -7.56 -11.30
C ASP A 10 7.04 -7.57 -10.20
N ASP A 11 8.31 -7.84 -10.55
CA ASP A 11 9.43 -7.79 -9.59
C ASP A 11 9.65 -6.37 -9.06
N ALA A 12 9.50 -5.36 -9.93
CA ALA A 12 9.66 -3.97 -9.56
C ALA A 12 8.51 -3.48 -8.67
N ASP A 13 7.30 -4.01 -8.87
CA ASP A 13 6.16 -3.78 -7.99
C ASP A 13 6.36 -4.44 -6.62
N LEU A 14 6.87 -5.69 -6.58
CA LEU A 14 7.21 -6.40 -5.34
C LEU A 14 8.25 -5.64 -4.52
N GLU A 15 9.38 -5.26 -5.12
CA GLU A 15 10.46 -4.55 -4.41
C GLU A 15 9.94 -3.23 -3.81
N ARG A 16 9.14 -2.48 -4.56
CA ARG A 16 8.55 -1.22 -4.09
C ARG A 16 7.59 -1.45 -2.91
N VAL A 17 6.67 -2.41 -3.03
CA VAL A 17 5.70 -2.72 -1.97
C VAL A 17 6.43 -3.17 -0.70
N VAL A 18 7.38 -4.11 -0.81
CA VAL A 18 8.14 -4.62 0.35
C VAL A 18 8.97 -3.52 1.00
N THR A 19 9.66 -2.69 0.22
CA THR A 19 10.47 -1.58 0.74
C THR A 19 9.60 -0.58 1.53
N VAL A 20 8.41 -0.26 1.01
CA VAL A 20 7.47 0.64 1.69
C VAL A 20 6.92 0.01 2.96
N LEU A 21 6.62 -1.29 2.96
CA LEU A 21 6.09 -1.99 4.14
C LEU A 21 7.16 -2.30 5.20
N ASP A 22 8.44 -2.40 4.85
CA ASP A 22 9.52 -2.52 5.82
C ASP A 22 9.63 -1.25 6.70
N ASP A 23 9.33 -0.09 6.12
CA ASP A 23 9.34 1.19 6.83
C ASP A 23 8.24 1.28 7.91
N ALA A 24 8.67 1.41 9.17
CA ALA A 24 7.76 1.49 10.31
C ALA A 24 6.84 2.73 10.29
N ALA A 25 7.29 3.85 9.73
CA ALA A 25 6.47 5.06 9.62
C ALA A 25 5.39 4.89 8.54
N CYS A 26 5.70 4.22 7.42
CA CYS A 26 4.70 3.84 6.42
C CYS A 26 3.63 2.94 7.01
N ARG A 27 4.02 1.88 7.74
CA ARG A 27 3.07 1.00 8.44
C ARG A 27 2.21 1.75 9.46
N LYS A 28 2.81 2.67 10.21
CA LYS A 28 2.07 3.51 11.18
C LYS A 28 1.04 4.39 10.47
N ILE A 29 1.40 5.04 9.35
CA ILE A 29 0.46 5.82 8.55
C ILE A 29 -0.69 4.95 8.05
N LEU A 30 -0.42 3.79 7.46
CA LEU A 30 -1.45 2.86 6.98
C LEU A 30 -2.43 2.48 8.09
N SER A 31 -1.93 2.21 9.30
CA SER A 31 -2.78 1.86 10.45
C SER A 31 -3.70 3.01 10.94
N THR A 32 -3.42 4.26 10.56
CA THR A 32 -4.27 5.41 10.91
C THR A 32 -5.40 5.67 9.91
N LEU A 33 -5.28 5.16 8.68
CA LEU A 33 -6.18 5.48 7.56
C LEU A 33 -7.46 4.63 7.57
N GLU A 34 -8.19 4.62 8.70
CA GLU A 34 -9.52 3.99 8.78
C GLU A 34 -10.58 4.77 8.00
N GLU A 35 -10.41 6.09 7.87
CA GLU A 35 -11.26 7.01 7.11
C GLU A 35 -10.38 8.00 6.31
N PRO A 36 -10.93 8.74 5.32
CA PRO A 36 -10.15 9.73 4.58
C PRO A 36 -9.59 10.85 5.48
N MET A 37 -8.26 10.97 5.54
CA MET A 37 -7.56 11.93 6.42
C MET A 37 -6.61 12.84 5.64
N SER A 38 -6.49 14.10 6.05
CA SER A 38 -5.45 15.02 5.55
C SER A 38 -4.07 14.68 6.09
N ALA A 39 -3.02 15.14 5.43
CA ALA A 39 -1.64 14.93 5.88
C ALA A 39 -1.39 15.43 7.33
N ASN A 40 -2.06 16.52 7.75
CA ASN A 40 -1.97 17.03 9.11
C ASN A 40 -2.64 16.09 10.14
N GLU A 41 -3.83 15.57 9.81
CA GLU A 41 -4.52 14.61 10.67
C GLU A 41 -3.69 13.32 10.81
N ILE A 42 -3.11 12.84 9.71
CA ILE A 42 -2.22 11.66 9.68
C ILE A 42 -0.96 11.90 10.51
N ALA A 43 -0.29 13.05 10.35
CA ALA A 43 0.90 13.39 11.12
C ALA A 43 0.62 13.40 12.63
N ALA A 44 -0.52 13.96 13.05
CA ALA A 44 -0.93 13.96 14.44
C ALA A 44 -1.23 12.54 14.95
N ALA A 45 -2.02 11.75 14.22
CA ALA A 45 -2.41 10.40 14.62
C ALA A 45 -1.22 9.41 14.63
N ALA A 46 -0.33 9.52 13.65
CA ALA A 46 0.88 8.72 13.57
C ALA A 46 2.02 9.27 14.45
N GLU A 47 1.84 10.40 15.13
CA GLU A 47 2.88 11.09 15.92
C GLU A 47 4.19 11.28 15.13
N LEU A 48 4.07 11.70 13.87
CA LEU A 48 5.19 11.91 12.96
C LEU A 48 5.36 13.40 12.66
N PRO A 49 6.60 13.88 12.42
CA PRO A 49 6.80 15.19 11.83
C PRO A 49 6.11 15.30 10.47
N LEU A 50 5.46 16.42 10.21
CA LEU A 50 4.70 16.63 8.96
C LEU A 50 5.56 16.43 7.69
N SER A 51 6.84 16.84 7.73
CA SER A 51 7.78 16.64 6.62
C SER A 51 8.11 15.16 6.38
N THR A 52 8.13 14.34 7.44
CA THR A 52 8.26 12.89 7.32
C THR A 52 6.97 12.30 6.77
N THR A 53 5.81 12.75 7.26
CA THR A 53 4.50 12.28 6.78
C THR A 53 4.34 12.48 5.27
N TYR A 54 4.65 13.67 4.73
CA TYR A 54 4.59 13.91 3.29
C TYR A 54 5.48 12.93 2.51
N LYS A 55 6.74 12.77 2.90
CA LYS A 55 7.65 11.82 2.25
C LYS A 55 7.14 10.39 2.26
N LYS A 56 6.50 9.97 3.36
CA LYS A 56 5.95 8.61 3.48
C LYS A 56 4.66 8.45 2.68
N LEU A 57 3.82 9.48 2.62
CA LEU A 57 2.63 9.49 1.76
C LEU A 57 3.01 9.44 0.27
N ASP A 58 4.09 10.12 -0.13
CA ASP A 58 4.62 10.04 -1.49
C ASP A 58 5.03 8.60 -1.81
N LEU A 59 5.84 7.96 -0.96
CA LEU A 59 6.25 6.55 -1.12
C LEU A 59 5.06 5.58 -1.17
N LEU A 60 4.08 5.76 -0.29
CA LEU A 60 2.86 4.95 -0.26
C LEU A 60 2.00 5.16 -1.51
N SER A 61 1.99 6.37 -2.08
CA SER A 61 1.27 6.68 -3.31
C SER A 61 1.98 6.11 -4.55
N GLU A 62 3.31 6.19 -4.59
CA GLU A 62 4.13 5.57 -5.63
C GLU A 62 3.96 4.04 -5.66
N ALA A 63 3.83 3.41 -4.49
CA ALA A 63 3.53 1.98 -4.35
C ALA A 63 2.03 1.64 -4.56
N SER A 64 1.18 2.62 -4.89
CA SER A 64 -0.27 2.42 -5.08
C SER A 64 -0.98 1.77 -3.88
N LEU A 65 -0.48 2.04 -2.66
CA LEU A 65 -1.05 1.58 -1.38
C LEU A 65 -1.93 2.66 -0.73
N VAL A 66 -1.70 3.92 -1.09
CA VAL A 66 -2.50 5.06 -0.65
C VAL A 66 -2.92 5.87 -1.88
N ARG A 67 -4.14 6.39 -1.85
CA ARG A 67 -4.66 7.30 -2.89
C ARG A 67 -5.00 8.66 -2.31
N GLU A 68 -4.61 9.71 -3.03
CA GLU A 68 -5.06 11.07 -2.77
C GLU A 68 -6.46 11.30 -3.35
N THR A 69 -7.36 11.82 -2.53
CA THR A 69 -8.72 12.23 -2.87
C THR A 69 -8.86 13.73 -2.61
N ALA A 70 -9.41 14.44 -3.60
CA ALA A 70 -9.65 15.87 -3.46
C ALA A 70 -10.98 16.09 -2.73
N ALA A 71 -10.94 16.57 -1.48
CA ALA A 71 -12.13 17.08 -0.81
C ALA A 71 -12.33 18.56 -1.21
N ILE A 72 -13.41 18.85 -1.95
CA ILE A 72 -13.83 20.23 -2.22
C ILE A 72 -14.59 20.72 -0.98
N ARG A 73 -13.94 21.50 -0.12
CA ARG A 73 -14.65 22.30 0.88
C ARG A 73 -15.26 23.54 0.21
N PRO A 74 -16.45 23.99 0.63
CA PRO A 74 -17.05 25.25 0.16
C PRO A 74 -16.30 26.50 0.64
N ASP A 75 -15.33 26.34 1.55
CA ASP A 75 -14.44 27.39 2.03
C ASP A 75 -12.99 27.11 1.58
N ARG A 76 -12.28 28.17 1.24
CA ARG A 76 -11.29 28.33 0.17
C ARG A 76 -9.93 27.60 0.32
N HIS A 77 -9.88 26.38 0.85
CA HIS A 77 -8.66 25.56 0.86
C HIS A 77 -8.92 24.13 0.39
N ARG A 78 -8.30 23.76 -0.74
CA ARG A 78 -8.15 22.36 -1.16
C ARG A 78 -7.24 21.69 -0.14
N THR A 79 -7.80 20.78 0.66
CA THR A 79 -7.01 19.90 1.50
C THR A 79 -7.11 18.50 0.92
N SER A 80 -5.99 18.03 0.38
CA SER A 80 -5.79 16.63 -0.02
C SER A 80 -6.12 15.70 1.14
N ARG A 81 -6.97 14.71 0.90
CA ARG A 81 -7.27 13.64 1.85
C ARG A 81 -6.76 12.32 1.30
N TYR A 82 -6.15 11.51 2.12
CA TYR A 82 -5.56 10.24 1.75
C TYR A 82 -6.43 9.10 2.28
N VAL A 83 -6.49 8.02 1.52
CA VAL A 83 -7.16 6.77 1.88
C VAL A 83 -6.23 5.60 1.58
N ALA A 84 -6.27 4.55 2.41
CA ALA A 84 -5.68 3.28 2.03
C ALA A 84 -6.45 2.73 0.81
N ASP A 85 -5.72 2.25 -0.21
CA ASP A 85 -6.28 1.83 -1.50
C ASP A 85 -6.10 0.33 -1.72
N PHE A 86 -6.20 -0.46 -0.63
CA PHE A 86 -6.15 -1.92 -0.65
C PHE A 86 -6.80 -2.49 0.62
N THR A 87 -7.16 -3.76 0.57
CA THR A 87 -7.65 -4.56 1.69
C THR A 87 -6.71 -5.71 2.04
N GLU A 88 -5.99 -6.24 1.05
CA GLU A 88 -5.08 -7.36 1.22
C GLU A 88 -3.86 -7.24 0.28
N ILE A 89 -2.71 -7.72 0.76
CA ILE A 89 -1.49 -7.87 -0.02
C ILE A 89 -1.02 -9.32 0.19
N ALA A 90 -0.86 -10.07 -0.88
CA ALA A 90 -0.30 -11.42 -0.87
C ALA A 90 1.02 -11.47 -1.64
N ILE A 91 1.94 -12.31 -1.17
CA ILE A 91 3.21 -12.59 -1.82
C ILE A 91 3.29 -14.09 -2.03
N ASP A 92 3.36 -14.49 -3.29
CA ASP A 92 3.32 -15.87 -3.71
C ASP A 92 4.66 -16.27 -4.36
N LEU A 93 5.07 -17.52 -4.18
CA LEU A 93 6.23 -18.10 -4.87
C LEU A 93 5.69 -19.13 -5.86
N ASP A 94 5.82 -18.85 -7.15
CA ASP A 94 5.29 -19.71 -8.20
C ASP A 94 6.15 -20.98 -8.44
N GLU A 95 5.68 -21.85 -9.35
CA GLU A 95 6.37 -23.08 -9.74
C GLU A 95 7.75 -22.83 -10.36
N GLU A 96 7.96 -21.66 -10.97
CA GLU A 96 9.22 -21.22 -11.57
C GLU A 96 10.18 -20.61 -10.54
N ARG A 97 9.78 -20.56 -9.26
CA ARG A 97 10.50 -19.95 -8.12
C ARG A 97 10.63 -18.43 -8.25
N THR A 98 9.65 -17.79 -8.85
CA THR A 98 9.52 -16.33 -8.95
C THR A 98 8.57 -15.83 -7.88
N LEU A 99 8.93 -14.72 -7.21
CA LEU A 99 8.05 -14.08 -6.25
C LEU A 99 7.12 -13.11 -6.97
N GLN A 100 5.83 -13.19 -6.68
CA GLN A 100 4.82 -12.29 -7.23
C GLN A 100 4.07 -11.59 -6.10
N VAL A 101 3.70 -10.33 -6.31
CA VAL A 101 2.86 -9.56 -5.39
C VAL A 101 1.48 -9.37 -5.99
N SER A 102 0.44 -9.60 -5.19
CA SER A 102 -0.94 -9.28 -5.54
C SER A 102 -1.55 -8.33 -4.50
N ILE A 103 -2.33 -7.36 -4.98
CA ILE A 103 -2.96 -6.33 -4.13
C ILE A 103 -4.46 -6.35 -4.41
N ASP A 104 -5.24 -6.82 -3.44
CA ASP A 104 -6.70 -6.74 -3.51
C ASP A 104 -7.16 -5.36 -3.05
N ARG A 105 -8.07 -4.77 -3.83
CA ARG A 105 -8.70 -3.46 -3.59
C ARG A 105 -10.22 -3.56 -3.49
N SER A 106 -10.76 -4.77 -3.53
CA SER A 106 -12.19 -4.99 -3.38
C SER A 106 -12.59 -4.52 -1.98
N ASN A 107 -13.57 -3.60 -1.90
CA ASN A 107 -14.15 -3.16 -0.62
C ASN A 107 -15.04 -4.25 0.02
N SER A 108 -14.77 -5.51 -0.31
CA SER A 108 -15.39 -6.71 0.25
C SER A 108 -15.03 -6.76 1.72
N ARG A 109 -16.03 -6.67 2.60
CA ARG A 109 -15.84 -7.07 4.00
C ARG A 109 -15.19 -8.46 4.00
N LYS A 110 -14.06 -8.56 4.70
CA LYS A 110 -13.43 -9.79 5.19
C LYS A 110 -14.42 -10.97 5.23
N THR A 111 -14.26 -11.97 4.36
CA THR A 111 -14.49 -13.37 4.77
C THR A 111 -13.97 -14.48 3.86
N ASP A 112 -13.68 -14.30 2.57
CA ASP A 112 -13.58 -15.50 1.71
C ASP A 112 -12.26 -15.75 0.96
N ILE A 113 -11.20 -14.94 1.14
CA ILE A 113 -9.97 -15.13 0.33
C ILE A 113 -9.03 -16.20 0.94
N TRP A 114 -9.09 -16.44 2.25
CA TRP A 114 -8.26 -17.47 2.90
C TRP A 114 -8.73 -18.91 2.65
N ALA A 115 -9.94 -19.14 2.13
CA ALA A 115 -10.45 -20.49 1.85
C ALA A 115 -10.07 -21.00 0.45
N GLU A 116 -9.89 -20.10 -0.51
CA GLU A 116 -9.54 -20.45 -1.89
C GLU A 116 -8.03 -20.61 -2.06
N ILE A 117 -7.26 -19.72 -1.44
CA ILE A 117 -5.79 -19.81 -1.33
C ILE A 117 -5.40 -21.14 -0.65
N ALA A 118 -5.95 -21.46 0.53
CA ALA A 118 -5.65 -22.73 1.22
C ALA A 118 -6.04 -24.00 0.43
N ALA A 119 -6.98 -23.90 -0.52
CA ALA A 119 -7.37 -25.02 -1.37
C ALA A 119 -6.40 -25.25 -2.54
N ASP A 120 -5.77 -24.20 -3.05
CA ASP A 120 -4.76 -24.28 -4.12
C ASP A 120 -3.36 -24.66 -3.60
N PHE A 121 -3.04 -24.41 -2.33
CA PHE A 121 -1.78 -24.86 -1.70
C PHE A 121 -1.71 -26.38 -1.39
N SER A 122 -2.69 -27.19 -1.82
CA SER A 122 -2.77 -28.63 -1.51
C SER A 122 -2.66 -29.58 -2.70
N GLN A 123 -2.07 -29.18 -3.84
CA GLN A 123 -1.73 -30.12 -4.92
C GLN A 123 -0.26 -30.11 -5.29
#